data_AF-A0A117SNP3-F1
#
_entry.id   AF-A0A117SNP3-F1
#
_cell.length_a   1.000
_cell.length_b   1.000
_cell.length_c   1.000
_cell.angle_alpha   90.00
_cell.angle_beta   90.00
_cell.angle_gamma   90.00
#
_symmetry.space_group_name_H-M   'P 1'
#
loop_
_entity.id
_entity.type
_entity.pdbx_description
1 polymer ?
#
loop_
_entity_poly.entity_id
_entity_poly.type
_entity_poly.pdbx_seq_one_letter_code
_entity_poly.pdbx_strand_id
1 'polypeptide(L)'
;MDYGIIEFLVGIVTIVGFMYKFEKDTREEFRRDIGDLRERLIRVEDGIERLGEGLGRLANAINGVGEAIVDYLGFRGVLKPEEATYLKSDIKRITSIATNPFTEAERRRLLELVDKDDLTLEEAEELHELARKFYREYIEKTPDAWKVLFYAAAKHGEVLRKHSKQPSQPST
;
A
#
# COMPACT_ATOMS: atom_id res chain seq x y z
N MET A 1 -4.55 -27.78 -78.92
CA MET A 1 -4.52 -27.39 -77.49
C MET A 1 -5.84 -26.71 -77.22
N ASP A 2 -6.72 -27.31 -76.43
CA ASP A 2 -8.08 -26.78 -76.25
C ASP A 2 -8.05 -25.51 -75.41
N TYR A 3 -8.46 -24.39 -76.02
CA TYR A 3 -8.52 -23.07 -75.38
C TYR A 3 -9.33 -23.09 -74.07
N GLY A 4 -10.31 -23.99 -73.93
CA GLY A 4 -11.07 -24.17 -72.70
C GLY A 4 -10.25 -24.64 -71.49
N ILE A 5 -9.17 -25.40 -71.68
CA ILE A 5 -8.28 -25.81 -70.58
C ILE A 5 -7.45 -24.61 -70.11
N ILE A 6 -7.01 -23.75 -71.04
CA ILE A 6 -6.23 -22.55 -70.73
C ILE A 6 -7.10 -21.53 -69.97
N GLU A 7 -8.33 -21.29 -70.44
CA GLU A 7 -9.28 -20.39 -69.76
C GLU A 7 -9.61 -20.87 -68.35
N PHE A 8 -9.82 -22.17 -68.16
CA PHE A 8 -10.05 -22.77 -66.85
C PHE A 8 -8.86 -22.57 -65.89
N LEU A 9 -7.64 -22.79 -66.37
CA LEU A 9 -6.42 -22.58 -65.56
C LEU A 9 -6.21 -21.11 -65.20
N VAL A 10 -6.47 -20.18 -66.11
CA VAL A 10 -6.40 -18.74 -65.85
C VAL A 10 -7.44 -18.33 -64.79
N GLY A 11 -8.65 -18.91 -64.84
CA GLY A 11 -9.68 -18.71 -63.82
C GLY A 11 -9.22 -19.13 -62.43
N ILE A 12 -8.61 -20.33 -62.30
CA ILE A 12 -8.08 -20.83 -61.02
C ILE A 12 -6.98 -19.92 -60.48
N VAL A 13 -6.01 -19.54 -61.32
CA VAL A 13 -4.89 -18.68 -60.91
C VAL A 13 -5.41 -17.31 -60.42
N THR A 14 -6.43 -16.78 -61.08
CA THR A 14 -7.06 -15.51 -60.68
C THR A 14 -7.75 -15.63 -59.31
N ILE A 15 -8.49 -16.71 -59.07
CA ILE A 15 -9.16 -16.95 -57.80
C ILE A 15 -8.14 -17.15 -56.67
N VAL A 16 -7.10 -17.95 -56.90
CA VAL A 16 -6.03 -18.19 -55.91
C VAL A 16 -5.27 -16.91 -55.61
N GLY A 17 -4.96 -16.11 -56.63
CA GLY A 17 -4.32 -14.81 -56.46
C GLY A 17 -5.17 -13.83 -55.64
N PHE A 18 -6.49 -13.81 -55.90
CA PHE A 18 -7.43 -13.02 -55.12
C PHE A 18 -7.52 -13.50 -53.66
N MET A 19 -7.63 -14.81 -53.44
CA MET A 19 -7.68 -15.39 -52.09
C MET A 19 -6.41 -15.09 -51.30
N TYR A 20 -5.23 -15.22 -51.91
CA TYR A 20 -3.95 -14.91 -51.27
C TYR A 20 -3.89 -13.42 -50.88
N LYS A 21 -4.32 -12.52 -51.76
CA LYS A 21 -4.36 -11.08 -51.47
C LYS A 21 -5.34 -10.77 -50.34
N PHE A 22 -6.56 -11.31 -50.42
CA PHE A 22 -7.59 -11.11 -49.41
C PHE A 22 -7.15 -11.61 -48.02
N GLU A 23 -6.54 -12.80 -47.95
CA GLU A 23 -6.01 -13.35 -46.70
C GLU A 23 -4.87 -12.49 -46.14
N LYS A 24 -3.98 -12.01 -47.01
CA LYS A 24 -2.89 -11.13 -46.61
C LYS A 24 -3.41 -9.81 -46.05
N ASP A 25 -4.31 -9.15 -46.77
CA ASP A 25 -4.88 -7.86 -46.37
C ASP A 25 -5.63 -8.00 -45.03
N THR A 26 -6.42 -9.07 -44.87
CA THR A 26 -7.12 -9.38 -43.61
C THR A 26 -6.14 -9.64 -42.45
N ARG A 27 -5.05 -10.38 -42.69
CA ARG A 27 -4.03 -10.64 -41.66
C ARG A 27 -3.26 -9.39 -41.27
N GLU A 28 -3.02 -8.47 -42.21
CA GLU A 28 -2.34 -7.20 -41.95
C GLU A 28 -3.21 -6.26 -41.11
N GLU A 29 -4.49 -6.12 -41.45
CA GLU A 29 -5.46 -5.34 -40.66
C GLU A 29 -5.60 -5.91 -39.25
N PHE A 30 -5.78 -7.23 -39.12
CA PHE A 30 -5.87 -7.88 -37.81
C PHE A 30 -4.60 -7.71 -36.97
N ARG A 31 -3.41 -7.80 -37.59
CA ARG A 31 -2.14 -7.55 -36.88
C ARG A 31 -2.02 -6.11 -36.40
N ARG A 32 -2.49 -5.15 -37.19
CA ARG A 32 -2.49 -3.75 -36.82
C ARG A 32 -3.43 -3.50 -35.64
N ASP A 33 -4.65 -3.98 -35.69
CA ASP A 33 -5.63 -3.83 -34.62
C ASP A 33 -5.15 -4.47 -33.30
N ILE A 34 -4.55 -5.65 -33.38
CA ILE A 34 -3.93 -6.30 -32.22
C ILE A 34 -2.74 -5.50 -31.69
N GLY A 35 -1.95 -4.87 -32.56
CA GLY A 35 -0.88 -3.94 -32.17
C GLY A 35 -1.42 -2.75 -31.39
N ASP A 36 -2.41 -2.06 -31.95
CA ASP A 36 -3.06 -0.91 -31.33
C ASP A 36 -3.71 -1.26 -29.99
N LEU A 37 -4.35 -2.43 -29.89
CA LEU A 37 -4.92 -2.94 -28.64
C LEU A 37 -3.85 -3.21 -27.58
N ARG A 38 -2.72 -3.82 -27.97
CA ARG A 38 -1.59 -4.06 -27.05
C ARG A 38 -1.02 -2.75 -26.53
N GLU A 39 -0.83 -1.75 -27.37
CA GLU A 39 -0.35 -0.43 -26.95
C GLU A 39 -1.33 0.29 -26.02
N ARG A 40 -2.63 0.15 -26.25
CA ARG A 40 -3.65 0.68 -25.34
C ARG A 40 -3.62 -0.05 -24.00
N LEU A 41 -3.46 -1.37 -24.00
CA LEU A 41 -3.39 -2.17 -22.78
C LEU A 41 -2.18 -1.77 -21.92
N ILE A 42 -1.00 -1.63 -22.52
CA ILE A 42 0.22 -1.16 -21.84
C ILE A 42 -0.02 0.21 -21.18
N ARG A 43 -0.63 1.15 -21.91
CA ARG A 43 -0.94 2.48 -21.36
C ARG A 43 -1.95 2.43 -20.20
N VAL A 44 -2.88 1.49 -20.22
CA VAL A 44 -3.83 1.29 -19.12
C VAL A 44 -3.14 0.68 -17.91
N GLU A 45 -2.28 -0.31 -18.11
CA GLU A 45 -1.46 -0.93 -17.05
C GLU A 45 -0.58 0.13 -16.36
N ASP A 46 0.15 0.94 -17.14
CA ASP A 46 0.94 2.07 -16.64
C ASP A 46 0.08 3.08 -15.85
N GLY A 47 -1.13 3.35 -16.35
CA GLY A 47 -2.07 4.27 -15.70
C GLY A 47 -2.55 3.75 -14.35
N ILE A 48 -2.84 2.45 -14.25
CA ILE A 48 -3.26 1.79 -13.02
C ILE A 48 -2.11 1.77 -12.00
N GLU A 49 -0.88 1.49 -12.43
CA GLU A 49 0.29 1.49 -11.56
C GLU A 49 0.51 2.88 -10.93
N ARG A 50 0.47 3.94 -11.74
CA ARG A 50 0.59 5.33 -11.26
C ARG A 50 -0.53 5.72 -10.31
N LEU A 51 -1.75 5.26 -10.55
CA LEU A 51 -2.88 5.47 -9.63
C LEU A 51 -2.64 4.77 -8.29
N GLY A 52 -2.12 3.53 -8.32
CA GLY A 52 -1.73 2.79 -7.13
C GLY A 52 -0.70 3.54 -6.29
N GLU A 53 0.37 4.04 -6.92
CA GLU A 53 1.37 4.87 -6.24
C GLU A 53 0.76 6.15 -5.63
N GLY A 54 -0.09 6.84 -6.39
CA GLY A 54 -0.75 8.07 -5.95
C GLY A 54 -1.64 7.85 -4.71
N LEU A 55 -2.43 6.77 -4.71
CA LEU A 55 -3.25 6.37 -3.57
C LEU A 55 -2.41 5.99 -2.35
N GLY A 56 -1.29 5.28 -2.56
CA GLY A 56 -0.35 4.96 -1.48
C GLY A 56 0.24 6.22 -0.83
N ARG A 57 0.65 7.22 -1.63
CA ARG A 57 1.13 8.51 -1.12
C ARG A 57 0.04 9.27 -0.36
N LEU A 58 -1.20 9.27 -0.86
CA LEU A 58 -2.33 9.92 -0.20
C LEU A 58 -2.67 9.27 1.14
N ALA A 59 -2.72 7.93 1.20
CA ALA A 59 -2.96 7.20 2.44
C ALA A 59 -1.89 7.52 3.50
N ASN A 60 -0.62 7.56 3.09
CA ASN A 60 0.48 7.95 3.98
C ASN A 60 0.36 9.41 4.46
N ALA A 61 -0.05 10.35 3.60
CA ALA A 61 -0.27 11.73 3.99
C ALA A 61 -1.42 11.88 5.01
N ILE A 62 -2.54 11.18 4.77
CA ILE A 62 -3.69 11.17 5.70
C ILE A 62 -3.27 10.61 7.06
N ASN A 63 -2.54 9.50 7.07
CA ASN A 63 -2.07 8.90 8.31
C ASN A 63 -1.06 9.78 9.04
N GLY A 64 -0.14 10.46 8.32
CA GLY A 64 0.77 11.43 8.93
C GLY A 64 0.05 12.62 9.57
N VAL A 65 -1.04 13.12 8.97
CA VAL A 65 -1.91 14.14 9.59
C VAL A 65 -2.60 13.57 10.83
N GLY A 66 -3.11 12.34 10.75
CA GLY A 66 -3.73 11.65 11.89
C GLY A 66 -2.78 11.46 13.06
N GLU A 67 -1.55 11.00 12.80
CA GLU A 67 -0.46 10.89 13.79
C GLU A 67 -0.21 12.22 14.48
N ALA A 68 -0.04 13.31 13.72
CA ALA A 68 0.24 14.63 14.28
C ALA A 68 -0.91 15.15 15.16
N ILE A 69 -2.17 14.91 14.75
CA ILE A 69 -3.34 15.28 15.56
C ILE A 69 -3.37 14.46 16.86
N VAL A 70 -3.20 13.14 16.77
CA VAL A 70 -3.26 12.24 17.92
C VAL A 70 -2.12 12.51 18.92
N ASP A 71 -0.90 12.71 18.42
CA ASP A 71 0.25 13.12 19.22
C ASP A 71 -0.02 14.44 19.95
N TYR A 72 -0.49 15.45 19.22
CA TYR A 72 -0.85 16.74 19.83
C TYR A 72 -1.94 16.61 20.89
N LEU A 73 -2.97 15.79 20.67
CA LEU A 73 -4.04 15.55 21.65
C LEU A 73 -3.51 14.81 22.89
N GLY A 74 -2.60 13.86 22.72
CA GLY A 74 -1.88 13.21 23.82
C GLY A 74 -1.06 14.21 24.62
N PHE A 75 -0.31 15.08 23.93
CA PHE A 75 0.47 16.16 24.53
C PHE A 75 -0.41 17.16 25.30
N ARG A 76 -1.56 17.54 24.76
CA ARG A 76 -2.53 18.40 25.44
C ARG A 76 -3.25 17.69 26.60
N GLY A 77 -3.14 16.37 26.68
CA GLY A 77 -3.78 15.57 27.71
C GLY A 77 -5.27 15.37 27.52
N VAL A 78 -5.75 15.53 26.28
CA VAL A 78 -7.15 15.32 25.92
C VAL A 78 -7.45 13.83 25.93
N LEU A 79 -6.52 13.01 25.47
CA LEU A 79 -6.60 11.55 25.50
C LEU A 79 -6.29 11.07 26.93
N LYS A 80 -7.27 10.41 27.55
CA LYS A 80 -7.06 9.86 28.90
C LYS A 80 -6.40 8.48 28.85
N PRO A 81 -5.60 8.10 29.85
CA PRO A 81 -4.95 6.77 29.88
C PRO A 81 -5.94 5.61 29.78
N GLU A 82 -7.14 5.76 30.35
CA GLU A 82 -8.20 4.75 30.30
C GLU A 82 -8.74 4.56 28.87
N GLU A 83 -8.74 5.63 28.06
CA GLU A 83 -9.17 5.61 26.66
C GLU A 83 -8.10 4.98 25.75
N ALA A 84 -6.81 5.10 26.10
CA ALA A 84 -5.72 4.43 25.38
C ALA A 84 -5.79 2.90 25.51
N THR A 85 -6.38 2.39 26.59
CA THR A 85 -6.60 0.96 26.82
C THR A 85 -7.54 0.33 25.79
N TYR A 86 -8.46 1.12 25.21
CA TYR A 86 -9.35 0.66 24.14
C TYR A 86 -8.59 0.15 22.91
N LEU A 87 -7.46 0.79 22.56
CA LEU A 87 -6.64 0.35 21.43
C LEU A 87 -5.76 -0.86 21.78
N LYS A 88 -5.42 -1.09 23.05
CA LYS A 88 -4.55 -2.21 23.46
C LYS A 88 -5.11 -3.57 23.02
N SER A 89 -6.41 -3.82 23.20
CA SER A 89 -7.04 -5.09 22.78
C SER A 89 -7.04 -5.27 21.27
N ASP A 90 -7.26 -4.19 20.53
CA ASP A 90 -7.24 -4.18 19.06
C ASP A 90 -5.83 -4.45 18.54
N ILE A 91 -4.83 -3.79 19.12
CA ILE A 91 -3.42 -3.99 18.78
C ILE A 91 -3.02 -5.45 19.05
N LYS A 92 -3.39 -6.03 20.20
CA LYS A 92 -3.11 -7.44 20.51
C LYS A 92 -3.72 -8.39 19.49
N ARG A 93 -4.97 -8.15 19.09
CA ARG A 93 -5.64 -8.94 18.06
C ARG A 93 -4.92 -8.82 16.71
N ILE A 94 -4.65 -7.60 16.25
CA ILE A 94 -4.07 -7.34 14.94
C ILE A 94 -2.60 -7.77 14.86
N THR A 95 -1.84 -7.65 15.94
CA THR A 95 -0.46 -8.14 15.99
C THR A 95 -0.38 -9.66 16.09
N SER A 96 -1.44 -10.36 16.57
CA SER A 96 -1.47 -11.83 16.60
C SER A 96 -1.55 -12.49 15.22
N ILE A 97 -2.09 -11.79 14.23
CA ILE A 97 -2.16 -12.25 12.84
C ILE A 97 -0.92 -11.86 12.03
N ALA A 98 -0.01 -11.10 12.64
CA ALA A 98 1.19 -10.63 11.98
C ALA A 98 2.23 -11.74 11.85
N THR A 99 2.55 -12.12 10.61
CA THR A 99 3.60 -13.06 10.24
C THR A 99 4.50 -12.43 9.16
N ASN A 100 5.83 -12.59 9.27
CA ASN A 100 6.89 -12.23 8.29
C ASN A 100 6.47 -11.26 7.15
N PRO A 101 6.99 -10.01 7.05
CA PRO A 101 8.31 -9.52 7.51
C PRO A 101 8.45 -9.04 8.96
N PHE A 102 7.34 -8.81 9.66
CA PHE A 102 7.39 -8.42 11.07
C PHE A 102 7.76 -9.62 11.92
N THR A 103 8.94 -9.57 12.53
CA THR A 103 9.54 -10.71 13.21
C THR A 103 8.86 -10.98 14.55
N GLU A 104 8.98 -12.22 15.05
CA GLU A 104 8.48 -12.58 16.38
C GLU A 104 9.13 -11.76 17.52
N ALA A 105 10.37 -11.29 17.32
CA ALA A 105 11.05 -10.43 18.28
C ALA A 105 10.44 -9.03 18.30
N GLU A 106 10.21 -8.43 17.13
CA GLU A 106 9.56 -7.12 16.98
C GLU A 106 8.13 -7.16 17.49
N ARG A 107 7.40 -8.25 17.21
CA ARG A 107 6.06 -8.49 17.74
C ARG A 107 6.06 -8.54 19.26
N ARG A 108 6.97 -9.29 19.87
CA ARG A 108 7.11 -9.35 21.33
C ARG A 108 7.44 -7.99 21.92
N ARG A 109 8.38 -7.25 21.32
CA ARG A 109 8.78 -5.93 21.80
C ARG A 109 7.67 -4.89 21.68
N LEU A 110 6.96 -4.87 20.55
CA LEU A 110 5.78 -4.01 20.35
C LEU A 110 4.73 -4.27 21.44
N LEU A 111 4.42 -5.55 21.71
CA LEU A 111 3.45 -5.92 22.74
C LEU A 111 3.91 -5.57 24.16
N GLU A 112 5.20 -5.70 24.46
CA GLU A 112 5.78 -5.27 25.73
C GLU A 112 5.57 -3.77 25.96
N LEU A 113 5.88 -2.94 24.95
CA LEU A 113 5.70 -1.49 25.02
C LEU A 113 4.22 -1.08 25.10
N VAL A 114 3.33 -1.82 24.44
CA VAL A 114 1.87 -1.59 24.51
C VAL A 114 1.32 -1.92 25.91
N ASP A 115 1.87 -2.94 26.57
CA ASP A 115 1.42 -3.36 27.90
C ASP A 115 1.95 -2.46 29.03
N LYS A 116 3.06 -1.74 28.82
CA LYS A 116 3.56 -0.75 29.79
C LYS A 116 2.61 0.43 29.95
N ASP A 117 2.38 0.82 31.20
CA ASP A 117 1.55 1.98 31.54
C ASP A 117 2.31 3.29 31.32
N ASP A 118 3.56 3.34 31.78
CA ASP A 118 4.48 4.45 31.60
C ASP A 118 5.64 4.05 30.69
N LEU A 119 5.93 4.90 29.71
CA LEU A 119 7.07 4.75 28.81
C LEU A 119 8.06 5.88 29.08
N THR A 120 9.36 5.61 28.92
CA THR A 120 10.34 6.69 28.74
C THR A 120 10.19 7.32 27.34
N LEU A 121 10.88 8.44 27.11
CA LEU A 121 10.90 9.07 25.79
C LEU A 121 11.45 8.11 24.73
N GLU A 122 12.55 7.42 25.04
CA GLU A 122 13.19 6.46 24.14
C GLU A 122 12.26 5.26 23.86
N GLU A 123 11.55 4.76 24.87
CA GLU A 123 10.58 3.67 24.70
C GLU A 123 9.37 4.10 23.85
N ALA A 124 8.95 5.36 23.97
CA ALA A 124 7.87 5.90 23.14
C ALA A 124 8.30 6.06 21.67
N GLU A 125 9.54 6.50 21.43
CA GLU A 125 10.13 6.57 20.08
C GLU A 125 10.30 5.16 19.49
N GLU A 126 10.76 4.19 20.28
CA GLU A 126 10.87 2.79 19.86
C GLU A 126 9.50 2.19 19.49
N LEU A 127 8.47 2.45 20.32
CA LEU A 127 7.09 2.06 20.04
C LEU A 127 6.63 2.65 18.70
N HIS A 128 6.97 3.92 18.45
CA HIS A 128 6.62 4.62 17.22
C HIS A 128 7.27 4.00 15.98
N GLU A 129 8.55 3.64 16.04
CA GLU A 129 9.25 3.00 14.93
C GLU A 129 8.72 1.59 14.65
N LEU A 130 8.44 0.81 15.70
CA LEU A 130 7.80 -0.51 15.55
C LEU A 130 6.40 -0.39 14.96
N ALA A 131 5.61 0.58 15.41
CA ALA A 131 4.26 0.82 14.90
C ALA A 131 4.27 1.28 13.43
N ARG A 132 5.23 2.13 13.04
CA ARG A 132 5.40 2.57 11.65
C ARG A 132 5.84 1.42 10.75
N LYS A 133 6.75 0.57 11.23
CA LYS A 133 7.12 -0.66 10.52
C LYS A 133 5.91 -1.57 10.34
N PHE A 134 5.17 -1.84 11.42
CA PHE A 134 3.95 -2.65 11.39
C PHE A 134 2.94 -2.12 10.38
N TYR A 135 2.65 -0.82 10.41
CA TYR A 135 1.73 -0.18 9.46
C TYR A 135 2.17 -0.39 8.01
N ARG A 136 3.44 -0.12 7.67
CA ARG A 136 3.95 -0.29 6.30
C ARG A 136 3.82 -1.72 5.79
N GLU A 137 4.02 -2.70 6.67
CA GLU A 137 4.04 -4.12 6.29
C GLU A 137 2.63 -4.76 6.28
N TYR A 138 1.67 -4.19 7.00
CA TYR A 138 0.36 -4.80 7.22
C TYR A 138 -0.84 -3.98 6.79
N ILE A 139 -0.71 -2.71 6.41
CA ILE A 139 -1.89 -1.90 6.07
C ILE A 139 -2.72 -2.50 4.91
N GLU A 140 -2.08 -3.14 3.94
CA GLU A 140 -2.77 -3.83 2.84
C GLU A 140 -3.48 -5.12 3.29
N LYS A 141 -2.95 -5.80 4.31
CA LYS A 141 -3.49 -7.07 4.82
C LYS A 141 -4.51 -6.86 5.94
N THR A 142 -4.35 -5.79 6.70
CA THR A 142 -5.13 -5.43 7.86
C THR A 142 -5.40 -3.93 7.82
N PRO A 143 -6.57 -3.51 7.30
CA PRO A 143 -6.95 -2.11 7.22
C PRO A 143 -6.95 -1.39 8.57
N ASP A 144 -6.94 -2.13 9.68
CA ASP A 144 -6.83 -1.59 11.04
C ASP A 144 -5.39 -1.33 11.51
N ALA A 145 -4.35 -1.58 10.69
CA ALA A 145 -2.95 -1.42 11.10
C ALA A 145 -2.59 0.02 11.53
N TRP A 146 -3.31 1.03 11.04
CA TRP A 146 -3.18 2.42 11.47
C TRP A 146 -3.42 2.61 12.98
N LYS A 147 -4.22 1.74 13.63
CA LYS A 147 -4.51 1.81 15.06
C LYS A 147 -3.25 1.69 15.91
N VAL A 148 -2.28 0.87 15.47
CA VAL A 148 -0.99 0.70 16.16
C VAL A 148 -0.18 1.99 16.10
N LEU A 149 -0.18 2.63 14.93
CA LEU A 149 0.52 3.89 14.68
C LEU A 149 -0.06 5.04 15.51
N PHE A 150 -1.39 5.14 15.57
CA PHE A 150 -2.06 6.19 16.35
C PHE A 150 -1.90 5.97 17.86
N TYR A 151 -1.89 4.72 18.33
CA TYR A 151 -1.57 4.43 19.72
C TYR A 151 -0.15 4.89 20.08
N ALA A 152 0.82 4.62 19.23
CA ALA A 152 2.20 5.07 19.44
C ALA A 152 2.30 6.60 19.50
N ALA A 153 1.65 7.31 18.57
CA ALA A 153 1.57 8.77 18.59
C ALA A 153 0.93 9.30 19.89
N ALA A 154 -0.16 8.68 20.35
CA ALA A 154 -0.82 9.07 21.59
C ALA A 154 0.10 8.92 22.82
N LYS A 155 0.81 7.78 22.92
CA LYS A 155 1.77 7.52 23.99
C LYS A 155 2.97 8.48 23.94
N HIS A 156 3.47 8.77 22.75
CA HIS A 156 4.55 9.75 22.56
C HIS A 156 4.15 11.14 23.07
N GLY A 157 3.00 11.67 22.64
CA GLY A 157 2.46 12.92 23.16
C GLY A 157 2.25 12.91 24.67
N GLU A 158 1.75 11.80 25.24
CA GLU A 158 1.58 11.64 26.68
C GLU A 158 2.92 11.76 27.44
N VAL A 159 3.97 11.11 26.93
CA VAL A 159 5.33 11.14 27.51
C VAL A 159 5.93 12.54 27.43
N LEU A 160 5.82 13.21 26.28
CA LEU A 160 6.24 14.60 26.12
C LEU A 160 5.54 15.53 27.11
N ARG A 161 4.24 15.33 27.33
CA ARG A 161 3.48 16.10 28.34
C ARG A 161 4.06 15.88 29.74
N LYS A 162 4.33 14.63 30.13
CA LYS A 162 4.91 14.30 31.44
C LYS A 162 6.27 14.97 31.62
N HIS A 163 7.15 14.88 30.61
CA HIS A 163 8.45 15.55 30.62
C HIS A 163 8.33 17.07 30.70
N SER A 164 7.40 17.69 29.96
CA SER A 164 7.19 19.15 30.01
C SER A 164 6.69 19.66 31.36
N LYS A 165 6.10 18.79 32.18
CA LYS A 165 5.59 19.10 33.52
C LYS A 165 6.60 18.82 34.64
N GLN A 166 7.67 18.06 34.37
CA GLN A 166 8.78 17.92 35.30
C GLN A 166 9.62 19.19 35.23
N PRO A 167 9.79 19.96 36.32
CA PRO A 167 10.67 21.11 36.31
C PRO A 167 12.08 20.61 35.99
N SER A 168 12.71 21.22 34.99
CA SER A 168 14.14 21.08 34.74
C SER A 168 14.88 21.18 36.08
N GLN A 169 15.42 20.07 36.57
CA GLN A 169 16.25 20.08 37.77
C GLN A 169 17.38 21.09 37.51
N PRO A 170 17.53 22.14 38.34
CA PRO A 170 18.67 23.02 38.19
C PRO A 170 19.92 22.19 38.46
N SER A 171 20.78 22.11 37.45
CA SER A 171 22.12 21.55 37.60
C SER A 171 22.80 22.30 38.74
N THR A 172 23.03 21.62 39.86
CA THR A 172 23.81 22.13 41.00
C THR A 172 24.91 21.15 41.30
#